data_AF-A0A399SN77-F1
#
_entry.id   AF-A0A399SN77-F1
#
_cell.length_a   1.000
_cell.length_b   1.000
_cell.length_c   1.000
_cell.angle_alpha   90.00
_cell.angle_beta   90.00
_cell.angle_gamma   90.00
#
_symmetry.space_group_name_H-M   'P 1'
#
loop_
_entity.id
_entity.type
_entity.pdbx_description
1 polymer ?
#
loop_
_entity_poly.entity_id
_entity_poly.type
_entity_poly.pdbx_seq_one_letter_code
_entity_poly.pdbx_strand_id
1 'polypeptide(L)'
;VELSAASGPLSTRDYHIMLEAIPAPGAGNHTFLHLTYAYGYGTAGRLAMRTYLATVGSGKVGFTKTAEASSGGEPEYVGGVRGLLERNTMRYYLAIDAYLKSLSAPPDKRLQQRLNAWFTAAEQYPRQLHEVERQDYLQMKHHEVERQQQAAQ
;
A
#
# COMPACT_ATOMS: atom_id res chain seq x y z
N VAL A 1 3.31 12.20 14.21
CA VAL A 1 1.93 12.51 13.79
C VAL A 1 1.07 11.30 14.12
N GLU A 2 -0.08 11.53 14.72
CA GLU A 2 -1.03 10.46 15.08
C GLU A 2 -2.40 10.78 14.50
N LEU A 3 -3.01 9.79 13.84
CA LEU A 3 -4.35 9.86 13.28
C LEU A 3 -5.15 8.67 13.82
N SER A 4 -6.34 8.93 14.35
CA SER A 4 -7.24 7.89 14.84
C SER A 4 -8.67 8.11 14.37
N ALA A 5 -9.41 7.01 14.21
CA ALA A 5 -10.83 7.06 13.88
C ALA A 5 -11.57 5.85 14.47
N ALA A 6 -12.67 6.09 15.18
CA ALA A 6 -13.46 5.03 15.79
C ALA A 6 -14.12 4.11 14.76
N SER A 7 -14.49 4.65 13.60
CA SER A 7 -15.20 3.93 12.53
C SER A 7 -14.58 4.20 11.17
N GLY A 8 -14.68 3.23 10.27
CA GLY A 8 -14.32 3.37 8.86
C GLY A 8 -15.27 2.64 7.90
N PRO A 9 -14.98 2.69 6.60
CA PRO A 9 -15.83 2.07 5.57
C PRO A 9 -15.90 0.55 5.72
N LEU A 10 -17.00 -0.06 5.26
CA LEU A 10 -17.16 -1.52 5.25
C LEU A 10 -17.02 -2.19 6.64
N SER A 11 -17.47 -1.52 7.71
CA SER A 11 -17.45 -2.04 9.09
C SER A 11 -16.03 -2.28 9.64
N THR A 12 -15.04 -1.52 9.15
CA THR A 12 -13.77 -1.35 9.85
C THR A 12 -13.91 -0.34 11.00
N ARG A 13 -13.03 -0.43 11.99
CA ARG A 13 -13.11 0.37 13.22
C ARG A 13 -11.75 0.50 13.89
N ASP A 14 -11.67 1.34 14.91
CA ASP A 14 -10.51 1.44 15.80
C ASP A 14 -9.21 1.71 15.02
N TYR A 15 -9.27 2.62 14.04
CA TYR A 15 -8.12 3.02 13.23
C TYR A 15 -7.11 3.76 14.08
N HIS A 16 -5.84 3.37 13.93
CA HIS A 16 -4.69 4.06 14.49
C HIS A 16 -3.57 4.05 13.47
N ILE A 17 -3.16 5.24 13.03
CA ILE A 17 -2.02 5.46 12.15
C ILE A 17 -1.04 6.37 12.88
N MET A 18 0.19 5.92 13.06
CA MET A 18 1.26 6.69 13.69
C MET A 18 2.44 6.78 12.74
N LEU A 19 2.91 8.01 12.51
CA LEU A 19 4.10 8.29 11.73
C LEU A 19 5.11 9.04 12.60
N GLU A 20 6.29 8.47 12.72
CA GLU A 20 7.44 9.03 13.43
C GLU A 20 8.61 9.21 12.46
N ALA A 21 9.38 10.27 12.66
CA ALA A 21 10.55 10.59 11.87
C ALA A 21 11.68 11.03 12.80
N ILE A 22 12.82 10.34 12.76
CA ILE A 22 13.99 10.69 13.57
C ILE A 22 15.25 10.79 12.68
N PRO A 23 16.26 11.59 13.06
CA PRO A 23 17.55 11.57 12.38
C PRO A 23 18.16 10.16 12.42
N ALA A 24 18.64 9.65 11.28
CA ALA A 24 19.30 8.35 11.23
C ALA A 24 20.74 8.47 11.76
N PRO A 25 21.12 7.74 12.84
CA PRO A 25 22.48 7.84 13.38
C PRO A 25 23.53 7.36 12.38
N GLY A 26 24.64 8.10 12.25
CA GLY A 26 25.83 7.65 11.52
C GLY A 26 25.78 7.79 9.99
N ALA A 27 24.72 8.33 9.41
CA ALA A 27 24.64 8.56 7.96
C ALA A 27 24.05 9.96 7.66
N GLY A 28 24.92 10.93 7.34
CA GLY A 28 24.58 12.22 6.68
C GLY A 28 23.26 12.90 7.09
N ASN A 29 22.52 13.39 6.09
CA ASN A 29 21.20 14.03 6.22
C ASN A 29 20.08 13.02 5.96
N HIS A 30 20.14 11.84 6.60
CA HIS A 30 19.14 10.78 6.44
C HIS A 30 18.12 10.80 7.58
N THR A 31 16.88 10.46 7.25
CA THR A 31 15.75 10.36 8.21
C THR A 31 15.28 8.92 8.27
N PHE A 32 15.13 8.38 9.47
CA PHE A 32 14.45 7.11 9.70
C PHE A 32 12.95 7.38 9.91
N LEU A 33 12.12 6.74 9.09
CA LEU A 33 10.66 6.83 9.18
C LEU A 33 10.11 5.53 9.78
N HIS A 34 9.27 5.66 10.80
CA HIS A 34 8.52 4.56 11.39
C HIS A 34 7.02 4.79 11.19
N LEU A 35 6.35 3.86 10.51
CA LEU A 35 4.92 3.89 10.25
C LEU A 35 4.25 2.70 10.93
N THR A 36 3.38 2.98 11.89
CA THR A 36 2.46 1.99 12.47
C THR A 36 1.06 2.22 11.92
N TYR A 37 0.39 1.14 11.53
CA TYR A 37 -0.99 1.17 11.06
C TYR A 37 -1.75 -0.03 11.63
N ALA A 38 -2.86 0.24 12.31
CA ALA A 38 -3.74 -0.76 12.89
C ALA A 38 -5.21 -0.36 12.70
N TYR A 39 -6.07 -1.37 12.55
CA TYR A 39 -7.52 -1.22 12.50
C TYR A 39 -8.18 -2.57 12.75
N GLY A 40 -9.38 -2.54 13.34
CA GLY A 40 -10.21 -3.70 13.60
C GLY A 40 -11.26 -3.95 12.53
N TYR A 41 -11.75 -5.19 12.48
CA TYR A 41 -12.91 -5.59 11.69
C TYR A 41 -14.11 -5.92 12.60
N GLY A 42 -15.25 -5.27 12.34
CA GLY A 42 -16.56 -5.69 12.83
C GLY A 42 -16.98 -7.06 12.26
N THR A 43 -18.11 -7.58 12.72
CA THR A 43 -18.65 -8.87 12.25
C THR A 43 -18.94 -8.85 10.75
N ALA A 44 -19.59 -7.80 10.26
CA ALA A 44 -19.84 -7.58 8.83
C ALA A 44 -18.53 -7.45 8.04
N GLY A 45 -17.54 -6.71 8.56
CA GLY A 45 -16.23 -6.56 7.93
C GLY A 45 -15.46 -7.87 7.81
N ARG A 46 -15.56 -8.75 8.82
CA ARG A 46 -14.97 -10.10 8.76
C ARG A 46 -15.66 -10.99 7.71
N LEU A 47 -16.98 -10.92 7.60
CA LEU A 47 -17.71 -11.66 6.57
C LEU A 47 -17.33 -11.16 5.17
N ALA A 48 -17.33 -9.84 4.96
CA ALA A 48 -16.91 -9.23 3.70
C ALA A 48 -15.48 -9.63 3.33
N MET A 49 -14.54 -9.63 4.29
CA MET A 49 -13.16 -10.06 4.06
C MET A 49 -13.07 -11.53 3.65
N ARG A 50 -13.86 -12.42 4.27
CA ARG A 50 -13.93 -13.84 3.87
C ARG A 50 -14.46 -13.98 2.44
N THR A 51 -15.53 -13.28 2.09
CA THR A 51 -16.10 -13.31 0.73
C THR A 51 -15.11 -12.77 -0.30
N TYR A 52 -14.41 -11.68 0.01
CA TYR A 52 -13.36 -11.13 -0.84
C TYR A 52 -12.22 -12.15 -1.07
N LEU A 53 -11.71 -12.73 0.01
CA LEU A 53 -10.65 -13.75 -0.06
C LEU A 53 -11.10 -15.05 -0.73
N ALA A 54 -12.39 -15.36 -0.73
CA ALA A 54 -12.95 -16.49 -1.47
C ALA A 54 -13.14 -16.21 -2.97
N THR A 55 -13.02 -14.95 -3.40
CA THR A 55 -13.28 -14.52 -4.78
C THR A 55 -12.05 -13.82 -5.38
N VAL A 56 -12.11 -12.50 -5.55
CA VAL A 56 -11.10 -11.65 -6.21
C VAL A 56 -9.78 -11.61 -5.42
N GLY A 57 -9.86 -11.85 -4.11
CA GLY A 57 -8.71 -11.89 -3.21
C GLY A 57 -8.00 -13.25 -3.13
N SER A 58 -8.56 -14.31 -3.71
CA SER A 58 -8.11 -15.70 -3.45
C SER A 58 -6.67 -15.97 -3.89
N GLY A 59 -6.26 -15.41 -5.03
CA GLY A 59 -4.89 -15.52 -5.54
C GLY A 59 -3.92 -14.47 -4.98
N LYS A 60 -4.37 -13.57 -4.10
CA LYS A 60 -3.54 -12.46 -3.61
C LYS A 60 -2.63 -12.96 -2.49
N VAL A 61 -1.33 -12.90 -2.76
CA VAL A 61 -0.28 -13.30 -1.83
C VAL A 61 0.58 -12.12 -1.39
N GLY A 62 1.18 -12.27 -0.21
CA GLY A 62 2.19 -11.39 0.36
C GLY A 62 3.61 -11.74 -0.08
N PHE A 63 4.58 -11.35 0.76
CA PHE A 63 6.01 -11.43 0.48
C PHE A 63 6.72 -12.50 1.33
N THR A 64 6.15 -12.88 2.48
CA THR A 64 6.70 -13.96 3.31
C THR A 64 6.52 -15.31 2.62
N LYS A 65 7.60 -16.08 2.49
CA LYS A 65 7.56 -17.47 1.99
C LYS A 65 7.02 -18.42 3.06
N THR A 66 6.19 -19.40 2.67
CA THR A 66 5.76 -20.48 3.58
C THR A 66 6.84 -21.56 3.66
N ALA A 67 6.91 -22.26 4.80
CA ALA A 67 7.91 -23.31 5.06
C ALA A 67 7.73 -24.55 4.17
N GLU A 68 6.55 -24.71 3.55
CA GLU A 68 6.16 -25.85 2.71
C GLU A 68 6.81 -25.84 1.31
N ALA A 69 7.62 -24.82 0.97
CA ALA A 69 8.43 -24.76 -0.25
C ALA A 69 9.58 -25.81 -0.32
N SER A 70 9.53 -26.84 0.52
CA SER A 70 10.57 -27.86 0.71
C SER A 70 10.41 -29.03 -0.28
N SER A 71 10.30 -28.75 -1.58
CA SER A 71 10.51 -29.76 -2.64
C SER A 71 10.50 -29.12 -4.03
N GLY A 72 11.55 -28.39 -4.39
CA GLY A 72 11.92 -28.04 -5.77
C GLY A 72 10.94 -27.19 -6.60
N GLY A 73 9.82 -26.74 -6.03
CA GLY A 73 8.81 -25.92 -6.70
C GLY A 73 9.00 -24.40 -6.50
N GLU A 74 8.16 -23.62 -7.19
CA GLU A 74 8.06 -22.17 -6.98
C GLU A 74 7.72 -21.85 -5.51
N PRO A 75 8.33 -20.82 -4.91
CA PRO A 75 8.08 -20.46 -3.52
C PRO A 75 6.61 -20.09 -3.31
N GLU A 76 5.95 -20.81 -2.40
CA GLU A 76 4.65 -20.42 -1.89
C GLU A 76 4.77 -19.21 -0.97
N TYR A 77 3.80 -18.30 -1.07
CA TYR A 77 3.77 -17.05 -0.32
C TYR A 77 2.53 -17.00 0.56
N VAL A 78 2.65 -16.34 1.71
CA VAL A 78 1.55 -16.18 2.66
C VAL A 78 0.35 -15.48 1.99
N GLY A 79 -0.80 -16.16 1.98
CA GLY A 79 -2.07 -15.62 1.48
C GLY A 79 -2.99 -15.08 2.59
N GLY A 80 -4.27 -14.93 2.25
CA GLY A 80 -5.30 -14.52 3.20
C GLY A 80 -5.08 -13.13 3.79
N VAL A 81 -5.57 -12.89 5.01
CA VAL A 81 -5.48 -11.57 5.68
C VAL A 81 -4.02 -11.12 5.85
N ARG A 82 -3.12 -12.04 6.21
CA ARG A 82 -1.70 -11.70 6.37
C ARG A 82 -1.05 -11.31 5.04
N GLY A 83 -1.35 -12.03 3.96
CA GLY A 83 -0.90 -11.65 2.61
C GLY A 83 -1.39 -10.26 2.20
N LEU A 84 -2.67 -9.95 2.47
CA LEU A 84 -3.23 -8.62 2.21
C LEU A 84 -2.54 -7.51 3.02
N LEU A 85 -2.22 -7.78 4.29
CA LEU A 85 -1.48 -6.83 5.13
C LEU A 85 -0.08 -6.57 4.55
N GLU A 86 0.66 -7.61 4.18
CA GLU A 86 1.99 -7.47 3.60
C GLU A 86 1.95 -6.67 2.28
N ARG A 87 0.96 -6.93 1.42
CA ARG A 87 0.73 -6.16 0.18
C ARG A 87 0.48 -4.68 0.48
N ASN A 88 -0.43 -4.36 1.40
CA ASN A 88 -0.74 -2.98 1.73
C ASN A 88 0.46 -2.25 2.33
N THR A 89 1.21 -2.90 3.22
CA THR A 89 2.45 -2.35 3.78
C THR A 89 3.44 -1.98 2.68
N MET A 90 3.70 -2.88 1.74
CA MET A 90 4.60 -2.60 0.62
C MET A 90 4.07 -1.48 -0.29
N ARG A 91 2.76 -1.46 -0.58
CA ARG A 91 2.16 -0.38 -1.39
C ARG A 91 2.31 0.99 -0.72
N TYR A 92 2.17 1.08 0.60
CA TYR A 92 2.38 2.32 1.35
C TYR A 92 3.84 2.75 1.36
N TYR A 93 4.77 1.82 1.61
CA TYR A 93 6.20 2.09 1.53
C TYR A 93 6.58 2.67 0.15
N LEU A 94 6.17 2.02 -0.93
CA LEU A 94 6.44 2.47 -2.29
C LEU A 94 5.79 3.83 -2.60
N ALA A 95 4.60 4.10 -2.06
CA ALA A 95 3.91 5.38 -2.23
C ALA A 95 4.66 6.53 -1.53
N ILE A 96 5.14 6.30 -0.32
CA ILE A 96 5.94 7.27 0.43
C ILE A 96 7.26 7.55 -0.31
N ASP A 97 7.97 6.50 -0.74
CA ASP A 97 9.22 6.64 -1.50
C ASP A 97 9.02 7.41 -2.82
N ALA A 98 8.02 7.03 -3.61
CA ALA A 98 7.70 7.71 -4.87
C ALA A 98 7.29 9.19 -4.65
N TYR A 99 6.54 9.48 -3.59
CA TYR A 99 6.17 10.85 -3.22
C TYR A 99 7.41 11.67 -2.87
N LEU A 100 8.23 11.19 -1.93
CA LEU A 100 9.41 11.91 -1.46
C LEU A 100 10.41 12.17 -2.59
N LYS A 101 10.66 11.16 -3.44
CA LYS A 101 11.52 11.30 -4.64
C LYS A 101 11.00 12.34 -5.63
N SER A 102 9.68 12.51 -5.74
CA SER A 102 9.09 13.49 -6.65
C SER A 102 9.25 14.95 -6.19
N LEU A 103 9.56 15.19 -4.91
CA LEU A 103 9.65 16.55 -4.36
C LEU A 103 10.79 17.38 -4.94
N SER A 104 11.85 16.72 -5.44
CA SER A 104 12.98 17.38 -6.11
C SER A 104 12.64 17.92 -7.51
N ALA A 105 11.50 17.51 -8.08
CA ALA A 105 11.07 17.95 -9.40
C ALA A 105 10.30 19.28 -9.34
N PRO A 106 10.22 20.02 -10.47
CA PRO A 106 9.34 21.20 -10.60
C PRO A 106 7.89 20.87 -10.22
N PRO A 107 7.16 21.78 -9.52
CA PRO A 107 5.82 21.51 -9.00
C PRO A 107 4.83 20.90 -10.00
N ASP A 108 4.85 21.37 -11.26
CA ASP A 108 4.00 20.91 -12.36
C ASP A 108 4.32 19.48 -12.84
N LYS A 109 5.52 18.97 -12.54
CA LYS A 109 5.96 17.61 -12.92
C LYS A 109 5.79 16.58 -11.81
N ARG A 110 5.65 17.01 -10.54
CA ARG A 110 5.67 16.10 -9.37
C ARG A 110 4.57 15.04 -9.41
N LEU A 111 3.38 15.38 -9.88
CA LEU A 111 2.27 14.42 -9.95
C LEU A 111 2.58 13.28 -10.91
N GLN A 112 2.92 13.60 -12.16
CA GLN A 112 3.25 12.58 -13.14
C GLN A 112 4.45 11.73 -12.70
N GLN A 113 5.47 12.36 -12.13
CA GLN A 113 6.64 11.64 -11.66
C GLN A 113 6.32 10.63 -10.56
N ARG A 114 5.56 11.01 -9.52
CA ARG A 114 5.24 10.09 -8.42
C ARG A 114 4.33 8.94 -8.86
N LEU A 115 3.38 9.19 -9.78
CA LEU A 115 2.51 8.14 -10.31
C LEU A 115 3.31 7.11 -11.11
N ASN A 116 4.19 7.57 -11.99
CA ASN A 116 5.03 6.69 -12.79
C ASN A 116 6.04 5.92 -11.93
N ALA A 117 6.71 6.60 -10.99
CA ALA A 117 7.67 5.96 -10.10
C ALA A 117 7.02 4.87 -9.24
N TRP A 118 5.84 5.14 -8.67
CA TRP A 118 5.10 4.15 -7.90
C TRP A 118 4.74 2.92 -8.74
N PHE A 119 4.20 3.13 -9.95
CA PHE A 119 3.81 2.02 -10.84
C PHE A 119 5.02 1.16 -11.20
N THR A 120 6.11 1.78 -11.67
CA THR A 120 7.34 1.07 -12.01
C THR A 120 7.90 0.29 -10.82
N ALA A 121 7.84 0.82 -9.60
CA ALA A 121 8.31 0.13 -8.42
C ALA A 121 7.39 -1.04 -8.01
N ALA A 122 6.07 -0.88 -8.13
CA ALA A 122 5.11 -1.95 -7.86
C ALA A 122 5.28 -3.13 -8.83
N GLU A 123 5.54 -2.84 -10.12
CA GLU A 123 5.77 -3.85 -11.16
C GLU A 123 7.10 -4.62 -11.02
N GLN A 124 7.98 -4.26 -10.07
CA GLN A 124 9.10 -5.13 -9.69
C GLN A 124 8.63 -6.37 -8.91
N TYR A 125 7.39 -6.35 -8.41
CA TYR A 125 6.78 -7.42 -7.63
C TYR A 125 5.43 -7.84 -8.25
N PRO A 126 5.39 -8.27 -9.52
CA PRO A 126 4.12 -8.44 -10.23
C PRO A 126 3.24 -9.52 -9.59
N ARG A 127 3.84 -10.59 -9.03
CA ARG A 127 3.10 -11.63 -8.31
C ARG A 127 2.35 -11.08 -7.08
N GLN A 128 2.94 -10.09 -6.40
CA GLN A 128 2.42 -9.53 -5.16
C GLN A 128 1.67 -8.21 -5.35
N LEU A 129 1.89 -7.43 -6.40
CA LEU A 129 1.41 -6.06 -6.45
C LEU A 129 0.75 -5.66 -7.78
N HIS A 130 0.91 -6.43 -8.85
CA HIS A 130 0.23 -6.13 -10.11
C HIS A 130 -1.29 -6.25 -9.93
N GLU A 131 -2.01 -5.25 -10.44
CA GLU A 131 -3.47 -5.17 -10.36
C GLU A 131 -4.09 -4.80 -11.71
N VAL A 132 -3.51 -3.83 -12.42
CA VAL A 132 -4.04 -3.28 -13.68
C VAL A 132 -2.87 -2.83 -14.56
N GLU A 133 -3.16 -2.66 -15.84
CA GLU A 133 -2.20 -2.13 -16.80
C GLU A 133 -1.83 -0.67 -16.54
N ARG A 134 -0.64 -0.29 -17.00
CA ARG A 134 -0.07 1.04 -16.72
C ARG A 134 -0.98 2.19 -17.14
N GLN A 135 -1.57 2.09 -18.32
CA GLN A 135 -2.42 3.14 -18.86
C GLN A 135 -3.68 3.32 -18.00
N ASP A 136 -4.32 2.21 -17.61
CA ASP A 136 -5.51 2.21 -16.76
C ASP A 136 -5.20 2.76 -15.37
N TYR A 137 -4.06 2.36 -14.79
CA TYR A 137 -3.59 2.91 -13.51
C TYR A 137 -3.42 4.44 -13.58
N LEU A 138 -2.71 4.94 -14.59
CA LEU A 138 -2.42 6.37 -14.71
C LEU A 138 -3.72 7.16 -14.94
N GLN A 139 -4.60 6.71 -15.82
CA GLN A 139 -5.88 7.36 -16.07
C GLN A 139 -6.74 7.41 -14.81
N MET A 140 -6.88 6.28 -14.10
CA MET A 140 -7.62 6.21 -12.84
C MET A 140 -7.10 7.21 -11.82
N LYS A 141 -5.78 7.33 -11.68
CA LYS A 141 -5.16 8.22 -10.70
C LYS A 141 -5.28 9.70 -11.05
N HIS A 142 -5.25 10.05 -12.33
CA HIS A 142 -5.55 11.43 -12.77
C HIS A 142 -6.97 11.83 -12.40
N HIS A 143 -7.95 11.00 -12.72
CA HIS A 143 -9.35 11.27 -12.32
C HIS A 143 -9.53 11.35 -10.81
N GLU A 144 -8.79 10.55 -10.03
CA GLU A 144 -8.84 10.61 -8.56
C GLU A 144 -8.32 11.96 -8.02
N VAL A 145 -7.21 12.46 -8.58
CA VAL A 145 -6.65 13.77 -8.19
C VAL A 145 -7.58 14.91 -8.59
N GLU A 146 -8.18 14.87 -9.77
CA GLU A 146 -9.17 15.85 -10.20
C GLU A 146 -10.35 15.94 -9.22
N ARG A 147 -10.90 14.79 -8.79
CA ARG A 147 -11.97 14.75 -7.78
C ARG A 147 -11.53 15.31 -6.43
N GLN A 148 -10.30 15.01 -5.99
CA GLN A 148 -9.76 15.55 -4.73
C GLN A 148 -9.60 17.07 -4.78
N GLN A 149 -9.15 17.62 -5.92
CA GLN A 149 -9.02 19.05 -6.11
C GLN A 149 -10.37 19.77 -6.13
N GLN A 150 -11.39 19.15 -6.74
CA GLN A 150 -12.76 19.68 -6.73
C GLN A 150 -13.37 19.67 -5.34
N ALA A 151 -13.13 18.64 -4.54
CA ALA A 151 -13.66 18.53 -3.17
C ALA A 151 -12.93 19.44 -2.17
N ALA A 152 -11.76 19.97 -2.51
CA ALA A 152 -10.98 20.88 -1.68
C ALA A 152 -11.27 22.37 -1.95
N GLN A 153 -12.14 22.67 -2.92
CA GLN A 153 -12.67 24.01 -3.23
C GLN A 153 -13.96 24.26 -2.45
#